data_AF-A0A8X6T6P2-F1
#
_entry.id   AF-A0A8X6T6P2-F1
#
_cell.length_a   1.000
_cell.length_b   1.000
_cell.length_c   1.000
_cell.angle_alpha   90.00
_cell.angle_beta   90.00
_cell.angle_gamma   90.00
#
_symmetry.space_group_name_H-M   'P 1'
#
loop_
_entity.id
_entity.type
_entity.pdbx_description
1 polymer ?
#
loop_
_entity_poly.entity_id
_entity_poly.type
_entity_poly.pdbx_seq_one_letter_code
_entity_poly.pdbx_strand_id
1 'polypeptide(L)'
;MRESLVVRDFVNRKHPHCPAGDHHSIWSFCQTTLRTDNHRQERGFKPSHIEFALYHANQMKSSLWYNEEIFSWKIIVRSGDFRCMSSLIKYGYNFSLFGKECFDIMKGLIEHCLIGFYRRRPLTLNNLKSDRRKILFIQTAYLLVYGVNLPMDFKDRVDLLYLIWQAVSDSYLTYQELADASFELKMKDSDWLKLCHYYETYVTSPKSFDTPMPRSLAHFCRCKIRATLSENYALPDGIEKLDIPDSFKAFLRLEKRQS
;
A
#
# COMPACT_ATOMS: atom_id res chain seq x y z
N MET A 1 16.98 15.07 -20.26
CA MET A 1 18.25 15.56 -19.69
C MET A 1 18.13 16.76 -18.73
N ARG A 2 16.95 17.40 -18.54
CA ARG A 2 16.75 18.49 -17.57
C ARG A 2 16.17 18.07 -16.21
N GLU A 3 15.62 16.85 -16.09
CA GLU A 3 15.01 16.34 -14.83
C GLU A 3 16.04 16.04 -13.73
N SER A 4 17.29 15.71 -14.09
CA SER A 4 18.36 15.48 -13.11
C SER A 4 18.94 16.77 -12.52
N LEU A 5 18.60 17.94 -13.06
CA LEU A 5 19.10 19.23 -12.59
C LEU A 5 18.27 19.77 -11.42
N VAL A 6 16.96 19.54 -11.37
CA VAL A 6 16.11 20.07 -10.29
C VAL A 6 16.33 19.33 -8.96
N VAL A 7 16.46 18.00 -9.01
CA VAL A 7 16.84 17.19 -7.84
C VAL A 7 18.29 17.49 -7.43
N ARG A 8 19.21 17.67 -8.40
CA ARG A 8 20.59 18.10 -8.08
C ARG A 8 20.65 19.52 -7.53
N ASP A 9 19.84 20.46 -7.97
CA ASP A 9 19.87 21.84 -7.49
C ASP A 9 19.28 21.96 -6.09
N PHE A 10 18.29 21.13 -5.73
CA PHE A 10 17.79 21.04 -4.36
C PHE A 10 18.81 20.35 -3.42
N VAL A 11 19.51 19.30 -3.90
CA VAL A 11 20.51 18.55 -3.12
C VAL A 11 21.88 19.27 -3.05
N ASN A 12 22.30 19.99 -4.10
CA ASN A 12 23.60 20.67 -4.21
C ASN A 12 23.57 22.11 -3.68
N ARG A 13 22.39 22.70 -3.45
CA ARG A 13 22.30 23.84 -2.54
C ARG A 13 22.56 23.32 -1.13
N LYS A 14 23.84 23.15 -0.79
CA LYS A 14 24.31 23.33 0.60
C LYS A 14 23.89 24.73 0.99
N HIS A 15 22.68 24.89 1.51
CA HIS A 15 22.32 26.07 2.29
C HIS A 15 22.99 25.87 3.64
N PRO A 16 24.09 26.56 3.96
CA PRO A 16 24.73 26.45 5.27
C PRO A 16 23.83 27.04 6.37
N HIS A 17 22.71 27.66 5.99
CA HIS A 17 21.77 28.38 6.85
C HIS A 17 20.31 28.22 6.40
N CYS A 18 19.88 27.03 5.97
CA CYS A 18 18.43 26.78 5.92
C CYS A 18 17.99 26.46 7.36
N PRO A 19 17.19 27.33 8.02
CA PRO A 19 16.74 27.04 9.37
C PRO A 19 15.95 25.74 9.35
N ALA A 20 16.28 24.84 10.28
CA ALA A 20 15.50 23.65 10.53
C ALA A 20 14.06 24.11 10.85
N GLY A 21 13.11 23.88 9.92
CA GLY A 21 11.70 24.16 10.18
C GLY A 21 10.86 24.74 9.03
N ASP A 22 11.42 25.06 7.86
CA ASP A 22 10.59 25.63 6.79
C ASP A 22 9.80 24.55 6.03
N HIS A 23 8.71 24.09 6.65
CA HIS A 23 7.70 23.18 6.09
C HIS A 23 7.23 23.64 4.70
N HIS A 24 7.27 24.94 4.41
CA HIS A 24 6.76 25.50 3.17
C HIS A 24 7.64 25.17 1.95
N SER A 25 8.95 24.96 2.14
CA SER A 25 9.91 24.76 1.05
C SER A 25 9.91 23.34 0.46
N ILE A 26 9.96 22.31 1.32
CA ILE A 26 9.80 20.90 0.93
C ILE A 26 8.39 20.66 0.36
N TRP A 27 7.41 21.36 0.93
CA TRP A 27 6.03 21.31 0.49
C TRP A 27 5.82 21.94 -0.88
N SER A 28 6.37 23.14 -1.11
CA SER A 28 6.35 23.80 -2.42
C SER A 28 7.07 22.96 -3.47
N PHE A 29 8.19 22.30 -3.10
CA PHE A 29 8.88 21.36 -3.97
C PHE A 29 7.99 20.16 -4.34
N CYS A 30 7.35 19.52 -3.35
CA CYS A 30 6.39 18.44 -3.61
C CYS A 30 5.25 18.95 -4.50
N GLN A 31 4.50 19.98 -4.11
CA GLN A 31 3.40 20.51 -4.91
C GLN A 31 3.80 20.92 -6.32
N THR A 32 4.97 21.53 -6.51
CA THR A 32 5.45 21.98 -7.82
C THR A 32 5.82 20.78 -8.68
N THR A 33 6.59 19.83 -8.15
CA THR A 33 6.95 18.58 -8.86
C THR A 33 5.70 17.77 -9.19
N LEU A 34 4.74 17.71 -8.26
CA LEU A 34 3.45 17.02 -8.40
C LEU A 34 2.51 17.70 -9.41
N ARG A 35 2.58 19.02 -9.58
CA ARG A 35 1.80 19.76 -10.59
C ARG A 35 2.44 19.72 -11.97
N THR A 36 3.76 19.74 -12.06
CA THR A 36 4.47 19.74 -13.36
C THR A 36 4.43 18.39 -14.07
N ASP A 37 4.41 17.28 -13.32
CA ASP A 37 4.32 15.93 -13.92
C ASP A 37 2.92 15.63 -14.49
N ASN A 38 1.87 16.29 -14.01
CA ASN A 38 0.51 16.13 -14.55
C ASN A 38 0.32 16.65 -15.99
N HIS A 39 1.22 17.49 -16.50
CA HIS A 39 1.12 18.09 -17.84
C HIS A 39 1.94 17.35 -18.93
N ARG A 40 2.74 16.34 -18.58
CA ARG A 40 3.49 15.52 -19.54
C ARG A 40 3.03 14.06 -19.48
N GLN A 41 3.14 13.33 -20.58
CA GLN A 41 2.61 11.98 -20.76
C GLN A 41 3.16 10.90 -19.79
N GLU A 42 4.11 11.21 -18.91
CA GLU A 42 4.54 10.36 -17.78
C GLU A 42 3.61 10.58 -16.56
N ARG A 43 2.32 10.19 -16.68
CA ARG A 43 1.27 10.50 -15.71
C ARG A 43 1.28 9.62 -14.44
N GLY A 44 2.35 9.66 -13.65
CA GLY A 44 2.36 8.93 -12.37
C GLY A 44 3.41 9.43 -11.40
N PHE A 45 3.16 9.17 -10.12
CA PHE A 45 4.11 9.54 -9.07
C PHE A 45 5.34 8.64 -9.19
N LYS A 46 6.53 9.23 -9.36
CA LYS A 46 7.78 8.47 -9.28
C LYS A 46 7.95 8.00 -7.82
N PRO A 47 8.18 6.70 -7.54
CA PRO A 47 8.33 6.20 -6.18
C PRO A 47 9.40 6.94 -5.36
N SER A 48 10.45 7.44 -6.02
CA SER A 48 11.50 8.26 -5.42
C SER A 48 11.01 9.60 -4.86
N HIS A 49 10.03 10.25 -5.50
CA HIS A 49 9.46 11.51 -5.01
C HIS A 49 8.64 11.28 -3.73
N ILE A 50 7.86 10.20 -3.70
CA ILE A 50 7.09 9.80 -2.52
C ILE A 50 8.02 9.43 -1.38
N GLU A 51 9.06 8.65 -1.65
CA GLU A 51 10.06 8.26 -0.66
C GLU A 51 10.81 9.46 -0.09
N PHE A 52 11.19 10.43 -0.93
CA PHE A 52 11.78 11.69 -0.49
C PHE A 52 10.84 12.46 0.46
N ALA A 53 9.56 12.62 0.08
CA ALA A 53 8.57 13.31 0.91
C ALA A 53 8.36 12.62 2.26
N LEU A 54 8.22 11.28 2.26
CA LEU A 54 8.05 10.47 3.46
C LEU A 54 9.27 10.55 4.39
N TYR A 55 10.47 10.49 3.81
CA TYR A 55 11.71 10.66 4.57
C TYR A 55 11.74 11.99 5.31
N HIS A 56 11.51 13.09 4.60
CA HIS A 56 11.56 14.42 5.19
C HIS A 56 10.44 14.66 6.22
N ALA A 57 9.24 14.13 5.98
CA ALA A 57 8.16 14.19 6.94
C ALA A 57 8.52 13.49 8.27
N ASN A 58 9.15 12.31 8.20
CA ASN A 58 9.62 11.60 9.38
C ASN A 58 10.73 12.37 10.12
N GLN A 59 11.68 12.97 9.41
CA GLN A 59 12.71 13.83 10.02
C GLN A 59 12.09 15.02 10.77
N MET A 60 10.99 15.56 10.24
CA MET A 60 10.23 16.65 10.85
C MET A 60 9.26 16.18 11.95
N LYS A 61 9.20 14.88 12.27
CA LYS A 61 8.20 14.28 13.16
C LYS A 61 6.77 14.69 12.80
N SER A 62 6.52 14.85 11.51
CA SER A 62 5.25 15.27 10.96
C SER A 62 4.61 14.09 10.23
N SER A 63 3.34 13.84 10.53
CA SER A 63 2.57 12.82 9.85
C SER A 63 1.96 13.40 8.58
N LEU A 64 2.44 12.94 7.41
CA LEU A 64 1.75 13.18 6.13
C LEU A 64 0.36 12.53 6.09
N TRP A 65 0.02 11.68 7.07
CA TRP A 65 -1.19 10.90 7.09
C TRP A 65 -2.41 11.65 7.65
N TYR A 66 -2.19 12.53 8.63
CA TYR A 66 -3.28 13.22 9.33
C TYR A 66 -3.70 14.54 8.70
N ASN A 67 -2.96 15.00 7.69
CA ASN A 67 -3.31 16.24 7.02
C ASN A 67 -3.96 15.93 5.66
N GLU A 68 -5.31 15.86 5.68
CA GLU A 68 -6.14 15.56 4.50
C GLU A 68 -5.92 16.54 3.33
N GLU A 69 -5.43 17.75 3.60
CA GLU A 69 -5.15 18.76 2.58
C GLU A 69 -3.78 18.54 1.88
N ILE A 70 -2.86 17.80 2.51
CA ILE A 70 -1.43 17.86 2.17
C ILE A 70 -0.95 16.63 1.41
N PHE A 71 -1.37 15.42 1.74
CA PHE A 71 -0.96 14.25 0.98
C PHE A 71 -2.16 13.41 0.66
N SER A 72 -2.82 13.75 -0.45
CA SER A 72 -3.95 12.96 -0.89
C SER A 72 -3.39 11.66 -1.50
N TRP A 73 -3.13 10.68 -0.65
CA TRP A 73 -3.13 9.27 -1.02
C TRP A 73 -4.40 8.93 -1.83
N LYS A 74 -5.47 9.71 -1.65
CA LYS A 74 -6.65 9.78 -2.50
C LYS A 74 -6.30 9.91 -3.98
N ILE A 75 -5.36 10.79 -4.37
CA ILE A 75 -4.89 10.90 -5.76
C ILE A 75 -4.14 9.62 -6.16
N ILE A 76 -3.23 9.09 -5.32
CA ILE A 76 -2.47 7.86 -5.64
C ILE A 76 -3.44 6.71 -5.93
N VAL A 77 -4.43 6.49 -5.06
CA VAL A 77 -5.41 5.40 -5.27
C VAL A 77 -6.40 5.70 -6.39
N ARG A 78 -6.89 6.95 -6.53
CA ARG A 78 -7.75 7.33 -7.66
C ARG A 78 -7.04 7.21 -9.00
N SER A 79 -5.73 7.47 -9.04
CA SER A 79 -4.91 7.29 -10.24
C SER A 79 -4.64 5.82 -10.54
N GLY A 80 -4.93 4.91 -9.60
CA GLY A 80 -4.55 3.51 -9.71
C GLY A 80 -3.04 3.31 -9.72
N ASP A 81 -2.25 4.29 -9.29
CA ASP A 81 -0.79 4.18 -9.31
C ASP A 81 -0.28 3.51 -8.03
N PHE A 82 -0.36 2.18 -8.01
CA PHE A 82 0.08 1.38 -6.88
C PHE A 82 1.61 1.26 -6.78
N ARG A 83 2.40 1.84 -7.70
CA ARG A 83 3.87 1.71 -7.70
C ARG A 83 4.53 2.36 -6.49
N CYS A 84 3.86 3.34 -5.88
CA CYS A 84 4.36 4.04 -4.69
C CYS A 84 4.01 3.33 -3.38
N MET A 85 3.23 2.25 -3.44
CA MET A 85 2.70 1.58 -2.26
C MET A 85 3.79 0.87 -1.45
N SER A 86 4.82 0.34 -2.10
CA SER A 86 5.99 -0.22 -1.42
C SER A 86 6.67 0.83 -0.53
N SER A 87 6.85 2.06 -1.04
CA SER A 87 7.38 3.18 -0.27
C SER A 87 6.45 3.53 0.91
N LEU A 88 5.13 3.57 0.70
CA LEU A 88 4.19 3.83 1.80
C LEU A 88 4.31 2.76 2.90
N ILE A 89 4.32 1.47 2.53
CA ILE A 89 4.51 0.35 3.49
C ILE A 89 5.84 0.48 4.22
N LYS A 90 6.92 0.80 3.51
CA LYS A 90 8.27 0.96 4.07
C LYS A 90 8.28 1.96 5.24
N TYR A 91 7.57 3.08 5.09
CA TYR A 91 7.47 4.14 6.11
C TYR A 91 6.37 3.90 7.15
N GLY A 92 5.79 2.69 7.20
CA GLY A 92 4.83 2.31 8.21
C GLY A 92 3.40 2.72 7.93
N TYR A 93 3.10 3.14 6.69
CA TYR A 93 1.71 3.34 6.29
C TYR A 93 0.94 2.05 6.52
N ASN A 94 -0.01 2.11 7.45
CA ASN A 94 -0.77 0.93 7.82
C ASN A 94 -1.88 0.74 6.79
N PHE A 95 -1.84 -0.35 6.03
CA PHE A 95 -2.82 -0.64 4.98
C PHE A 95 -4.21 -0.93 5.55
N SER A 96 -4.33 -1.21 6.84
CA SER A 96 -5.65 -1.21 7.50
C SER A 96 -6.26 0.19 7.60
N LEU A 97 -5.49 1.25 7.30
CA LEU A 97 -5.93 2.65 7.17
C LEU A 97 -6.21 3.05 5.73
N PHE A 98 -6.33 2.09 4.79
CA PHE A 98 -7.18 2.34 3.64
C PHE A 98 -8.60 2.53 4.16
N GLY A 99 -8.87 3.77 4.57
CA GLY A 99 -10.14 4.15 5.14
C GLY A 99 -11.25 3.87 4.15
N LYS A 100 -12.47 4.06 4.62
CA LYS A 100 -13.69 3.84 3.85
C LYS A 100 -13.60 4.36 2.40
N GLU A 101 -12.96 5.51 2.18
CA GLU A 101 -12.83 6.07 0.83
C GLU A 101 -12.00 5.22 -0.14
N CYS A 102 -10.90 4.60 0.31
CA CYS A 102 -10.10 3.76 -0.57
C CYS A 102 -10.76 2.42 -0.86
N PHE A 103 -11.45 1.88 0.15
CA PHE A 103 -12.39 0.80 -0.07
C PHE A 103 -13.41 1.18 -1.14
N ASP A 104 -14.05 2.34 -1.03
CA ASP A 104 -15.06 2.82 -1.98
C ASP A 104 -14.48 3.01 -3.40
N ILE A 105 -13.24 3.52 -3.52
CA ILE A 105 -12.56 3.66 -4.83
C ILE A 105 -12.28 2.29 -5.44
N MET A 106 -11.59 1.39 -4.72
CA MET A 106 -11.26 0.07 -5.25
C MET A 106 -12.51 -0.75 -5.55
N LYS A 107 -13.52 -0.66 -4.70
CA LYS A 107 -14.84 -1.23 -4.93
C LYS A 107 -15.46 -0.68 -6.22
N GLY A 108 -15.48 0.63 -6.41
CA GLY A 108 -15.97 1.25 -7.65
C GLY A 108 -15.21 0.82 -8.90
N LEU A 109 -13.89 0.60 -8.80
CA LEU A 109 -13.07 0.07 -9.89
C LEU A 109 -13.42 -1.39 -10.21
N ILE A 110 -13.64 -2.23 -9.19
CA ILE A 110 -14.12 -3.61 -9.36
C ILE A 110 -15.52 -3.62 -9.98
N GLU A 111 -16.45 -2.79 -9.49
CA GLU A 111 -17.81 -2.64 -10.06
C GLU A 111 -17.76 -2.30 -11.54
N HIS A 112 -16.87 -1.36 -11.91
CA HIS A 112 -16.66 -0.98 -13.29
C HIS A 112 -16.15 -2.14 -14.15
N CYS A 113 -15.25 -2.98 -13.62
CA CYS A 113 -14.74 -4.16 -14.33
C CYS A 113 -15.80 -5.26 -14.49
N LEU A 114 -16.66 -5.44 -13.47
CA LEU A 114 -17.64 -6.52 -13.41
C LEU A 114 -18.90 -6.25 -14.23
N ILE A 115 -19.45 -5.04 -14.16
CA ILE A 115 -20.81 -4.76 -14.63
C ILE A 115 -20.82 -4.18 -16.05
N GLY A 116 -19.68 -3.69 -16.54
CA GLY A 116 -19.69 -2.70 -17.62
C GLY A 116 -20.49 -1.46 -17.17
N PHE A 117 -20.54 -0.40 -17.97
CA PHE A 117 -21.10 0.89 -17.55
C PHE A 117 -22.60 0.90 -17.14
N TYR A 118 -23.31 -0.23 -17.11
CA TYR A 118 -24.76 -0.28 -16.99
C TYR A 118 -25.25 -0.90 -15.66
N ARG A 119 -25.78 -0.02 -14.81
CA ARG A 119 -26.49 -0.25 -13.52
C ARG A 119 -25.60 -0.57 -12.31
N ARG A 120 -25.25 0.51 -11.60
CA ARG A 120 -24.71 0.50 -10.23
C ARG A 120 -25.73 -0.07 -9.25
N ARG A 121 -25.73 -1.38 -9.00
CA ARG A 121 -26.15 -1.86 -7.68
C ARG A 121 -24.92 -1.75 -6.77
N PRO A 122 -25.03 -1.11 -5.59
CA PRO A 122 -23.91 -1.05 -4.67
C PRO A 122 -23.52 -2.47 -4.29
N LEU A 123 -22.25 -2.86 -4.48
CA LEU A 123 -21.79 -4.14 -3.95
C LEU A 123 -21.95 -4.11 -2.43
N THR A 124 -22.54 -5.16 -1.88
CA THR A 124 -22.65 -5.35 -0.43
C THR A 124 -21.79 -6.55 -0.08
N LEU A 125 -20.76 -6.33 0.74
CA LEU A 125 -19.92 -7.39 1.29
C LEU A 125 -20.42 -7.76 2.69
N ASN A 126 -21.68 -8.16 2.81
CA ASN A 126 -22.35 -8.28 4.10
C ASN A 126 -21.85 -9.52 4.88
N ASN A 127 -21.41 -10.54 4.16
CA ASN A 127 -20.91 -11.77 4.77
C ASN A 127 -19.53 -11.59 5.43
N LEU A 128 -18.79 -10.53 5.07
CA LEU A 128 -17.53 -10.18 5.75
C LEU A 128 -17.82 -9.36 7.00
N LYS A 129 -17.52 -9.97 8.16
CA LYS A 129 -17.89 -9.49 9.50
C LYS A 129 -17.35 -8.11 9.89
N SER A 130 -16.27 -7.62 9.28
CA SER A 130 -15.71 -6.30 9.59
C SER A 130 -15.23 -5.56 8.35
N ASP A 131 -15.25 -4.23 8.41
CA ASP A 131 -14.80 -3.39 7.30
C ASP A 131 -13.33 -3.64 6.95
N ARG A 132 -12.51 -4.00 7.94
CA ARG A 132 -11.12 -4.41 7.73
C ARG A 132 -11.00 -5.66 6.86
N ARG A 133 -11.87 -6.67 7.06
CA ARG A 133 -11.92 -7.86 6.19
C ARG A 133 -12.38 -7.51 4.79
N LYS A 134 -13.38 -6.62 4.65
CA LYS A 134 -13.86 -6.14 3.35
C LYS A 134 -12.76 -5.43 2.57
N ILE A 135 -11.97 -4.57 3.23
CA ILE A 135 -10.82 -3.88 2.63
C ILE A 135 -9.79 -4.89 2.11
N LEU A 136 -9.37 -5.84 2.96
CA LEU A 136 -8.37 -6.84 2.58
C LEU A 136 -8.84 -7.73 1.42
N PHE A 137 -10.11 -8.11 1.42
CA PHE A 137 -10.70 -8.86 0.31
C PHE A 137 -10.67 -8.04 -0.99
N ILE A 138 -11.16 -6.80 -0.98
CA ILE A 138 -11.19 -5.94 -2.16
C ILE A 138 -9.77 -5.69 -2.70
N GLN A 139 -8.79 -5.43 -1.83
CA GLN A 139 -7.39 -5.28 -2.25
C GLN A 139 -6.85 -6.56 -2.91
N THR A 140 -7.14 -7.71 -2.31
CA THR A 140 -6.74 -9.02 -2.82
C THR A 140 -7.36 -9.29 -4.19
N ALA A 141 -8.68 -9.15 -4.31
CA ALA A 141 -9.41 -9.36 -5.55
C ALA A 141 -8.97 -8.37 -6.63
N TYR A 142 -8.77 -7.10 -6.27
CA TYR A 142 -8.31 -6.08 -7.21
C TYR A 142 -6.92 -6.40 -7.73
N LEU A 143 -5.92 -6.63 -6.88
CA LEU A 143 -4.54 -6.87 -7.33
C LEU A 143 -4.40 -8.17 -8.13
N LEU A 144 -5.07 -9.25 -7.72
CA LEU A 144 -4.92 -10.57 -8.35
C LEU A 144 -5.76 -10.74 -9.62
N VAL A 145 -6.95 -10.14 -9.68
CA VAL A 145 -7.92 -10.41 -10.76
C VAL A 145 -8.16 -9.18 -11.62
N TYR A 146 -8.53 -8.04 -11.02
CA TYR A 146 -9.04 -6.88 -11.76
C TYR A 146 -7.98 -5.81 -12.09
N GLY A 147 -6.77 -5.96 -11.57
CA GLY A 147 -5.66 -5.04 -11.76
C GLY A 147 -5.02 -5.10 -13.15
N VAL A 148 -5.69 -5.67 -14.15
CA VAL A 148 -5.20 -5.79 -15.53
C VAL A 148 -4.94 -4.43 -16.19
N ASN A 149 -5.62 -3.39 -15.73
CA ASN A 149 -5.44 -2.01 -16.21
C ASN A 149 -4.39 -1.23 -15.41
N LEU A 150 -3.75 -1.85 -14.42
CA LEU A 150 -2.68 -1.20 -13.68
C LEU A 150 -1.43 -1.10 -14.55
N PRO A 151 -0.65 -0.01 -14.47
CA PRO A 151 0.66 0.11 -15.11
C PRO A 151 1.72 -0.70 -14.33
N MET A 152 1.42 -1.97 -14.07
CA MET A 152 2.15 -2.87 -13.20
C MET A 152 1.98 -4.29 -13.72
N ASP A 153 3.07 -5.05 -13.84
CA ASP A 153 2.97 -6.44 -14.28
C ASP A 153 2.29 -7.32 -13.20
N PHE A 154 1.99 -8.58 -13.53
CA PHE A 154 1.37 -9.47 -12.55
C PHE A 154 2.27 -9.77 -11.35
N LYS A 155 3.58 -9.90 -11.56
CA LYS A 155 4.54 -10.23 -10.51
C LYS A 155 4.65 -9.10 -9.49
N ASP A 156 4.73 -7.85 -9.95
CA ASP A 156 4.75 -6.67 -9.11
C ASP A 156 3.47 -6.52 -8.29
N ARG A 157 2.30 -6.87 -8.86
CA ARG A 157 1.02 -6.89 -8.13
C ARG A 157 1.01 -7.93 -7.02
N VAL A 158 1.54 -9.12 -7.29
CA VAL A 158 1.71 -10.18 -6.31
C VAL A 158 2.70 -9.77 -5.20
N ASP A 159 3.81 -9.15 -5.57
CA ASP A 159 4.83 -8.69 -4.63
C ASP A 159 4.29 -7.58 -3.73
N LEU A 160 3.52 -6.66 -4.30
CA LEU A 160 2.80 -5.66 -3.53
C LEU A 160 1.80 -6.32 -2.57
N LEU A 161 0.96 -7.23 -3.05
CA LEU A 161 -0.02 -7.92 -2.21
C LEU A 161 0.66 -8.67 -1.06
N TYR A 162 1.80 -9.33 -1.33
CA TYR A 162 2.62 -9.96 -0.30
C TYR A 162 3.03 -8.93 0.75
N LEU A 163 3.60 -7.78 0.35
CA LEU A 163 4.00 -6.72 1.29
C LEU A 163 2.83 -6.22 2.15
N ILE A 164 1.63 -6.05 1.56
CA ILE A 164 0.42 -5.67 2.30
C ILE A 164 0.12 -6.68 3.39
N TRP A 165 0.07 -7.97 3.04
CA TRP A 165 -0.20 -9.05 3.98
C TRP A 165 0.92 -9.27 5.01
N GLN A 166 2.16 -8.88 4.70
CA GLN A 166 3.25 -8.87 5.67
C GLN A 166 3.15 -7.69 6.66
N ALA A 167 2.52 -6.58 6.26
CA ALA A 167 2.41 -5.37 7.07
C ALA A 167 1.23 -5.39 8.07
N VAL A 168 0.18 -6.16 7.81
CA VAL A 168 -1.03 -6.21 8.65
C VAL A 168 -1.03 -7.40 9.60
N SER A 169 -1.57 -7.24 10.81
CA SER A 169 -1.65 -8.32 11.82
C SER A 169 -2.84 -9.28 11.64
N ASP A 170 -3.71 -9.02 10.68
CA ASP A 170 -4.92 -9.80 10.42
C ASP A 170 -4.60 -11.26 10.05
N SER A 171 -5.50 -12.17 10.44
CA SER A 171 -5.50 -13.53 9.91
C SER A 171 -5.75 -13.52 8.40
N TYR A 172 -5.37 -14.59 7.70
CA TYR A 172 -5.73 -14.74 6.29
C TYR A 172 -7.24 -14.84 6.10
N LEU A 173 -7.72 -14.50 4.91
CA LEU A 173 -9.08 -14.78 4.47
C LEU A 173 -9.23 -16.28 4.30
N THR A 174 -10.28 -16.83 4.89
CA THR A 174 -10.64 -18.24 4.69
C THR A 174 -11.28 -18.44 3.33
N TYR A 175 -11.28 -19.68 2.85
CA TYR A 175 -11.98 -20.08 1.63
C TYR A 175 -13.45 -19.63 1.68
N GLN A 176 -14.13 -19.87 2.81
CA GLN A 176 -15.53 -19.47 3.00
C GLN A 176 -15.71 -17.96 2.86
N GLU A 177 -14.86 -17.15 3.50
CA GLU A 177 -14.93 -15.68 3.38
C GLU A 177 -14.68 -15.23 1.94
N LEU A 178 -13.72 -15.84 1.23
CA LEU A 178 -13.49 -15.53 -0.17
C LEU A 178 -14.67 -15.95 -1.05
N ALA A 179 -15.26 -17.12 -0.81
CA ALA A 179 -16.38 -17.65 -1.58
C ALA A 179 -17.63 -16.78 -1.40
N ASP A 180 -17.98 -16.46 -0.16
CA ASP A 180 -19.11 -15.62 0.19
C ASP A 180 -18.98 -14.23 -0.44
N ALA A 181 -17.80 -13.62 -0.28
CA ALA A 181 -17.53 -12.30 -0.83
C ALA A 181 -17.50 -12.31 -2.37
N SER A 182 -16.96 -13.36 -3.00
CA SER A 182 -16.94 -13.50 -4.46
C SER A 182 -18.32 -13.74 -5.05
N PHE A 183 -19.17 -14.49 -4.35
CA PHE A 183 -20.57 -14.67 -4.70
C PHE A 183 -21.34 -13.35 -4.61
N GLU A 184 -21.15 -12.57 -3.54
CA GLU A 184 -21.74 -11.23 -3.40
C GLU A 184 -21.26 -10.27 -4.50
N LEU A 185 -19.99 -10.39 -4.92
CA LEU A 185 -19.44 -9.67 -6.07
C LEU A 185 -20.02 -10.13 -7.42
N LYS A 186 -20.69 -11.28 -7.49
CA LYS A 186 -21.07 -11.93 -8.76
C LYS A 186 -19.85 -12.13 -9.66
N MET A 187 -18.74 -12.51 -9.06
CA MET A 187 -17.51 -12.82 -9.77
C MET A 187 -17.73 -13.99 -10.74
N LYS A 188 -17.14 -13.92 -11.94
CA LYS A 188 -17.20 -15.01 -12.90
C LYS A 188 -16.41 -16.21 -12.38
N ASP A 189 -16.83 -17.43 -12.72
CA ASP A 189 -16.13 -18.66 -12.30
C ASP A 189 -14.64 -18.65 -12.67
N SER A 190 -14.30 -18.13 -13.85
CA SER A 190 -12.90 -17.99 -14.28
C SER A 190 -12.08 -17.05 -13.40
N ASP A 191 -12.70 -16.00 -12.87
CA ASP A 191 -12.07 -15.00 -12.03
C ASP A 191 -11.97 -15.50 -10.59
N TRP A 192 -12.98 -16.22 -10.12
CA TRP A 192 -12.98 -16.95 -8.87
C TRP A 192 -11.85 -17.99 -8.80
N LEU A 193 -11.72 -18.83 -9.83
CA LEU A 193 -10.66 -19.84 -9.89
C LEU A 193 -9.25 -19.21 -9.86
N LYS A 194 -9.05 -18.09 -10.57
CA LYS A 194 -7.80 -17.32 -10.50
C LYS A 194 -7.56 -16.76 -9.10
N LEU A 195 -8.58 -16.19 -8.48
CA LEU A 195 -8.48 -15.65 -7.12
C LEU A 195 -8.03 -16.73 -6.13
N CYS A 196 -8.71 -17.89 -6.11
CA CYS A 196 -8.34 -19.01 -5.25
C CYS A 196 -6.91 -19.46 -5.50
N HIS A 197 -6.57 -19.76 -6.75
CA HIS A 197 -5.26 -20.27 -7.12
C HIS A 197 -4.14 -19.30 -6.71
N TYR A 198 -4.28 -18.01 -7.03
CA TYR A 198 -3.26 -17.02 -6.71
C TYR A 198 -3.21 -16.67 -5.23
N TYR A 199 -4.35 -16.65 -4.53
CA TYR A 199 -4.37 -16.39 -3.10
C TYR A 199 -3.69 -17.51 -2.31
N GLU A 200 -4.01 -18.76 -2.64
CA GLU A 200 -3.38 -19.94 -2.05
C GLU A 200 -1.88 -19.97 -2.34
N THR A 201 -1.47 -19.66 -3.58
CA THR A 201 -0.07 -19.74 -4.02
C THR A 201 0.80 -18.63 -3.42
N TYR A 202 0.31 -17.39 -3.38
CA TYR A 202 1.16 -16.22 -3.12
C TYR A 202 0.89 -15.50 -1.80
N VAL A 203 -0.28 -15.69 -1.20
CA VAL A 203 -0.65 -14.97 0.03
C VAL A 203 -0.58 -15.88 1.25
N THR A 204 -1.15 -17.08 1.14
CA THR A 204 -1.35 -17.97 2.29
C THR A 204 -0.44 -19.19 2.25
N SER A 205 -0.52 -20.00 3.31
CA SER A 205 -0.09 -21.40 3.26
C SER A 205 -1.31 -22.30 3.05
N PRO A 206 -1.19 -23.48 2.42
CA PRO A 206 -2.33 -24.37 2.15
C PRO A 206 -3.19 -24.66 3.40
N LYS A 207 -2.55 -24.82 4.58
CA LYS A 207 -3.24 -25.10 5.84
C LYS A 207 -4.11 -23.95 6.37
N SER A 208 -3.81 -22.71 5.99
CA SER A 208 -4.53 -21.52 6.48
C SER A 208 -5.74 -21.14 5.62
N PHE A 209 -5.98 -21.86 4.52
CA PHE A 209 -7.07 -21.55 3.60
C PHE A 209 -8.42 -22.09 4.12
N ASP A 210 -8.41 -23.26 4.77
CA ASP A 210 -9.64 -23.91 5.22
C ASP A 210 -10.12 -23.45 6.60
N THR A 211 -9.22 -23.03 7.47
CA THR A 211 -9.56 -22.65 8.85
C THR A 211 -8.99 -21.27 9.21
N PRO A 212 -9.75 -20.44 9.93
CA PRO A 212 -9.26 -19.15 10.39
C PRO A 212 -8.18 -19.37 11.45
N MET A 213 -6.92 -19.33 11.02
CA MET A 213 -5.77 -19.44 11.91
C MET A 213 -5.20 -18.05 12.20
N PRO A 214 -4.86 -17.75 13.47
CA PRO A 214 -4.08 -16.57 13.79
C PRO A 214 -2.72 -16.66 13.09
N ARG A 215 -2.15 -15.48 12.77
CA ARG A 215 -0.77 -15.39 12.27
C ARG A 215 0.19 -15.88 13.35
N SER A 216 1.39 -16.28 12.94
CA SER A 216 2.43 -16.68 13.90
C SER A 216 2.75 -15.55 14.88
N LEU A 217 3.19 -15.91 16.09
CA LEU A 217 3.62 -14.92 17.08
C LEU A 217 4.70 -13.99 16.52
N ALA A 218 5.64 -14.53 15.75
CA ALA A 218 6.68 -13.74 15.07
C ALA A 218 6.09 -12.68 14.13
N HIS A 219 5.05 -13.03 13.36
CA HIS A 219 4.34 -12.07 12.49
C HIS A 219 3.66 -10.97 13.31
N PHE A 220 3.00 -11.34 14.40
CA PHE A 220 2.38 -10.38 15.31
C PHE A 220 3.42 -9.42 15.93
N CYS A 221 4.54 -9.95 16.43
CA CYS A 221 5.65 -9.16 16.94
C CYS A 221 6.17 -8.17 15.89
N ARG A 222 6.36 -8.61 14.64
CA ARG A 222 6.78 -7.73 13.55
C ARG A 222 5.80 -6.57 13.34
N CYS A 223 4.51 -6.86 13.21
CA CYS A 223 3.50 -5.83 13.02
C CYS A 223 3.50 -4.85 14.19
N LYS A 224 3.61 -5.34 15.42
CA LYS A 224 3.62 -4.49 16.62
C LYS A 224 4.86 -3.60 16.70
N ILE A 225 6.06 -4.16 16.47
CA ILE A 225 7.32 -3.40 16.46
C ILE A 225 7.29 -2.33 15.36
N ARG A 226 6.88 -2.71 14.14
CA ARG A 226 6.76 -1.76 13.02
C ARG A 226 5.76 -0.65 13.32
N ALA A 227 4.60 -0.97 13.90
CA ALA A 227 3.62 0.03 14.31
C ALA A 227 4.23 1.03 15.31
N THR A 228 4.91 0.53 16.36
CA THR A 228 5.60 1.39 17.33
C THR A 228 6.69 2.24 16.69
N LEU A 229 7.51 1.70 15.79
CA LEU A 229 8.50 2.49 15.05
C LEU A 229 7.83 3.54 14.17
N SER A 230 6.74 3.20 13.49
CA SER A 230 5.98 4.14 12.65
C SER A 230 5.40 5.29 13.47
N GLU A 231 4.78 5.00 14.62
CA GLU A 231 4.19 5.98 15.54
C GLU A 231 5.24 6.97 16.07
N ASN A 232 6.50 6.53 16.14
CA ASN A 232 7.63 7.36 16.56
C ASN A 232 8.42 7.97 15.39
N TYR A 233 7.88 7.95 14.16
CA TYR A 233 8.55 8.46 12.95
C TYR A 233 9.92 7.83 12.68
N ALA A 234 10.12 6.62 13.20
CA ALA A 234 11.38 5.92 13.19
C ALA A 234 11.46 4.89 12.05
N LEU A 235 10.41 4.63 11.27
CA LEU A 235 10.56 3.79 10.08
C LEU A 235 11.11 4.59 8.88
N PRO A 236 11.93 3.98 8.01
CA PRO A 236 12.55 2.66 8.16
C PRO A 236 13.83 2.69 9.03
N ASP A 237 14.49 3.84 9.17
CA ASP A 237 15.86 3.99 9.68
C ASP A 237 16.07 3.49 11.12
N GLY A 238 15.02 3.54 11.93
CA GLY A 238 14.97 3.06 13.30
C GLY A 238 15.11 1.54 13.42
N ILE A 239 14.84 0.78 12.37
CA ILE A 239 15.14 -0.67 12.33
C ILE A 239 16.65 -0.89 12.43
N GLU A 240 17.46 -0.08 11.75
CA GLU A 240 18.93 -0.23 11.76
C GLU A 240 19.52 0.03 13.14
N LYS A 241 18.86 0.88 13.93
CA LYS A 241 19.26 1.27 15.28
C LYS A 241 18.89 0.23 16.34
N LEU A 242 18.10 -0.79 16.00
CA LEU A 242 17.79 -1.88 16.92
C LEU A 242 19.00 -2.78 17.10
N ASP A 243 19.30 -3.12 18.35
CA ASP A 243 20.33 -4.11 18.71
C ASP A 243 19.78 -5.54 18.58
N ILE A 244 19.53 -5.95 17.34
CA ILE A 244 19.02 -7.28 16.98
C ILE A 244 19.77 -7.82 15.75
N PRO A 245 19.82 -9.15 15.58
CA PRO A 245 20.42 -9.78 14.39
C PRO A 245 19.85 -9.26 13.06
N ASP A 246 20.69 -9.21 12.01
CA ASP A 246 20.32 -8.72 10.68
C ASP A 246 19.16 -9.50 10.05
N SER A 247 19.03 -10.79 10.38
CA SER A 247 17.90 -11.62 9.94
C SER A 247 16.56 -11.10 10.50
N PHE A 248 16.55 -10.57 11.72
CA PHE A 248 15.37 -9.91 12.29
C PHE A 248 15.17 -8.50 11.73
N LYS A 249 16.24 -7.76 11.41
CA LYS A 249 16.12 -6.47 10.71
C LYS A 249 15.49 -6.65 9.33
N ALA A 250 15.99 -7.59 8.52
CA ALA A 250 15.41 -7.97 7.23
C ALA A 250 13.93 -8.38 7.37
N PHE A 251 13.61 -9.17 8.40
CA PHE A 251 12.22 -9.53 8.72
C PHE A 251 11.34 -8.31 9.02
N LEU A 252 11.84 -7.33 9.80
CA LEU A 252 11.15 -6.07 10.08
C LEU A 252 11.06 -5.16 8.84
N ARG A 253 12.02 -5.22 7.91
CA ARG A 253 12.00 -4.51 6.61
C ARG A 253 11.02 -5.13 5.60
N LEU A 254 10.37 -6.24 5.95
CA LEU A 254 9.45 -7.01 5.10
C LEU A 254 10.12 -7.64 3.87
N GLU A 255 11.43 -7.88 3.94
CA GLU A 255 12.17 -8.54 2.87
C GLU A 255 11.67 -9.99 2.71
N LYS A 256 11.59 -10.46 1.46
CA LYS A 256 11.31 -11.87 1.19
C LYS A 256 12.49 -12.69 1.71
N ARG A 257 12.21 -13.76 2.45
CA ARG A 257 13.26 -14.73 2.81
C ARG A 257 13.76 -15.35 1.51
N GLN A 258 15.06 -15.20 1.24
CA GLN A 258 15.73 -16.02 0.23
C GLN A 258 15.73 -17.45 0.79
N SER A 259 14.86 -18.29 0.27
CA SER A 259 14.83 -19.73 0.53
C SER A 259 15.70 -20.45 -0.48
#